data_AF-A0A392PP83-F1
#
_entry.id   AF-A0A392PP83-F1
#
_cell.length_a   1.000
_cell.length_b   1.000
_cell.length_c   1.000
_cell.angle_alpha   90.00
_cell.angle_beta   90.00
_cell.angle_gamma   90.00
#
_symmetry.space_group_name_H-M   'P 1'
#
loop_
_entity.id
_entity.type
_entity.pdbx_description
1 polymer ?
#
loop_
_entity_poly.entity_id
_entity_poly.type
_entity_poly.pdbx_seq_one_letter_code
_entity_poly.pdbx_strand_id
1 'polypeptide(L)'
;MHCLDQFCQASSQKINNQKTQVYFSKNVDQRTKEDILQHTGFSQVDSLGKYLGANIAPERTTRGKFQHIIGKMQDKLSGWKHQCLSLAGRLTLTKSVLSSIPYYHMQYAKIPKNLCDEMGKKFNGAFCGVTLSRFGNLT
;
A
#
# COMPACT_ATOMS: atom_id res chain seq x y z
N MET A 1 -2.35 -29.83 14.87
CA MET A 1 -3.21 -28.61 14.87
C MET A 1 -4.07 -28.45 16.13
N HIS A 2 -3.70 -29.03 17.28
CA HIS A 2 -4.57 -29.03 18.47
C HIS A 2 -4.90 -27.63 19.02
N CYS A 3 -3.95 -26.70 18.96
CA CYS A 3 -4.15 -25.32 19.45
C CYS A 3 -5.17 -24.52 18.62
N LEU A 4 -5.16 -24.67 17.28
CA LEU A 4 -6.10 -23.96 16.42
C LEU A 4 -7.51 -24.54 16.56
N ASP A 5 -7.64 -25.86 16.70
CA ASP A 5 -8.93 -26.49 16.96
C ASP A 5 -9.52 -26.03 18.30
N GLN A 6 -8.70 -25.93 19.34
CA GLN A 6 -9.13 -25.41 20.64
C GLN A 6 -9.59 -23.94 20.55
N PHE A 7 -8.87 -23.10 19.79
CA PHE A 7 -9.30 -21.71 19.54
C PHE A 7 -10.60 -21.65 18.75
N CYS A 8 -10.76 -22.48 17.72
CA CYS A 8 -11.98 -22.57 16.93
C CYS A 8 -13.18 -22.98 17.78
N GLN A 9 -13.01 -23.95 18.68
CA GLN A 9 -14.04 -24.38 19.62
C GLN A 9 -14.41 -23.27 20.61
N ALA A 10 -13.42 -22.59 21.20
CA ALA A 10 -13.67 -21.52 22.17
C ALA A 10 -14.31 -20.27 21.54
N SER A 11 -13.91 -19.91 20.32
CA SER A 11 -14.41 -18.73 19.61
C SER A 11 -15.66 -18.99 18.76
N SER A 12 -16.05 -20.27 18.59
CA SER A 12 -17.06 -20.71 17.61
C SER A 12 -16.76 -20.28 16.17
N GLN A 13 -15.48 -20.10 15.83
CA GLN A 13 -15.04 -19.73 14.48
C GLN A 13 -14.42 -20.92 13.75
N LYS A 14 -14.52 -20.94 12.42
CA LYS A 14 -13.90 -21.97 11.57
C LYS A 14 -12.86 -21.37 10.64
N ILE A 15 -11.72 -22.04 10.51
CA ILE A 15 -10.66 -21.66 9.59
C ILE A 15 -11.12 -21.92 8.15
N ASN A 16 -10.89 -20.94 7.27
CA ASN A 16 -11.11 -21.09 5.85
C ASN A 16 -9.81 -21.49 5.14
N ASN A 17 -9.68 -22.78 4.83
CA ASN A 17 -8.50 -23.34 4.17
C ASN A 17 -8.23 -22.78 2.77
N GLN A 18 -9.24 -22.20 2.10
CA GLN A 18 -9.04 -21.56 0.79
C GLN A 18 -8.42 -20.17 0.91
N LYS A 19 -8.63 -19.48 2.05
CA LYS A 19 -8.06 -18.15 2.30
C LYS A 19 -6.73 -18.23 3.06
N THR A 20 -6.54 -19.27 3.86
CA THR A 20 -5.31 -19.49 4.61
C THR A 20 -4.20 -19.98 3.69
N GLN A 21 -3.11 -19.22 3.66
CA GLN A 21 -1.93 -19.53 2.86
C GLN A 21 -0.70 -19.42 3.75
N VAL A 22 0.33 -20.20 3.43
CA VAL A 22 1.59 -20.21 4.18
C VAL A 22 2.71 -19.73 3.27
N TYR A 23 3.49 -18.78 3.77
CA TYR A 23 4.72 -18.32 3.13
C TYR A 23 5.92 -18.74 3.97
N PHE A 24 6.91 -19.33 3.32
CA PHE A 24 8.17 -19.72 3.96
C PHE A 24 9.31 -18.81 3.53
N SER A 25 10.14 -18.42 4.50
CA SER A 25 11.39 -17.71 4.19
C SER A 25 12.35 -18.61 3.40
N LYS A 26 13.25 -17.98 2.65
CA LYS A 26 14.28 -18.67 1.83
C LYS A 26 15.23 -19.54 2.67
N ASN A 27 15.32 -19.27 3.97
CA ASN A 27 16.23 -19.96 4.89
C ASN A 27 15.65 -21.21 5.54
N VAL A 28 14.40 -21.59 5.22
CA VAL A 28 13.75 -22.78 5.81
C VAL A 28 14.08 -24.02 4.98
N ASP A 29 14.50 -25.09 5.66
CA ASP A 29 14.78 -26.38 5.03
C ASP A 29 13.52 -26.99 4.40
N GLN A 30 13.71 -27.71 3.30
CA GLN A 30 12.61 -28.30 2.55
C GLN A 30 11.84 -29.35 3.36
N ARG A 31 12.53 -30.14 4.21
CA ARG A 31 11.88 -31.16 5.04
C ARG A 31 10.94 -30.53 6.05
N THR A 32 11.36 -29.43 6.68
CA THR A 32 10.53 -28.69 7.62
C THR A 32 9.31 -28.07 6.94
N LYS A 33 9.43 -27.60 5.69
CA LYS A 33 8.27 -27.09 4.93
C LYS A 33 7.25 -28.18 4.67
N GLU A 34 7.71 -29.34 4.19
CA GLU A 34 6.83 -30.47 3.88
C GLU A 34 6.13 -30.99 5.13
N ASP A 35 6.85 -31.10 6.25
CA ASP A 35 6.28 -31.50 7.55
C ASP A 35 5.16 -30.54 8.00
N ILE A 36 5.40 -29.23 7.93
CA ILE A 36 4.39 -28.21 8.25
C ILE A 36 3.20 -28.30 7.29
N LEU A 37 3.43 -28.47 5.99
CA LEU A 37 2.35 -28.55 5.01
C LEU A 37 1.50 -29.82 5.18
N GLN A 38 2.12 -30.96 5.49
CA GLN A 38 1.41 -32.21 5.79
C GLN A 38 0.57 -32.09 7.06
N HIS A 39 1.12 -31.46 8.10
CA HIS A 39 0.40 -31.27 9.36
C HIS A 39 -0.70 -30.21 9.32
N THR A 40 -0.58 -29.20 8.44
CA THR A 40 -1.52 -28.07 8.39
C THR A 40 -2.55 -28.18 7.26
N GLY A 41 -2.22 -28.84 6.15
CA GLY A 41 -3.07 -28.94 4.96
C GLY A 41 -3.27 -27.62 4.23
N PHE A 42 -2.47 -26.59 4.51
CA PHE A 42 -2.58 -25.27 3.86
C PHE A 42 -1.81 -25.21 2.54
N SER A 43 -2.20 -24.27 1.68
CA SER A 43 -1.50 -24.03 0.41
C SER A 43 -0.26 -23.16 0.64
N GLN A 44 0.89 -23.63 0.14
CA GLN A 44 2.11 -22.83 0.10
C GLN A 44 2.05 -21.80 -1.04
N VAL A 45 2.46 -20.57 -0.75
CA VAL A 45 2.63 -19.52 -1.77
C VAL A 45 4.01 -18.90 -1.74
N ASP A 46 4.53 -18.55 -2.92
CA ASP A 46 5.82 -17.86 -3.07
C ASP A 46 5.75 -16.38 -2.69
N SER A 47 4.54 -15.81 -2.63
CA SER A 47 4.31 -14.42 -2.22
C SER A 47 2.91 -14.28 -1.60
N LEU A 48 2.83 -13.63 -0.44
CA LEU A 48 1.57 -13.31 0.24
C LEU A 48 0.75 -12.25 -0.51
N GLY A 49 1.33 -11.60 -1.52
CA GLY A 49 0.64 -10.62 -2.35
C GLY A 49 0.21 -9.38 -1.57
N LYS A 50 -1.02 -8.91 -1.83
CA LYS A 50 -1.57 -7.67 -1.28
C LYS A 50 -2.61 -7.99 -0.19
N TYR A 51 -2.35 -7.52 1.01
CA TYR A 51 -3.25 -7.66 2.15
C TYR A 51 -3.64 -6.28 2.68
N LEU A 52 -4.94 -6.02 2.82
CA LEU A 52 -5.49 -4.71 3.22
C LEU A 52 -4.99 -3.51 2.38
N GLY A 53 -4.54 -3.75 1.16
CA GLY A 53 -3.96 -2.70 0.31
C GLY A 53 -2.44 -2.55 0.44
N ALA A 54 -1.82 -3.22 1.42
CA ALA A 54 -0.38 -3.28 1.63
C ALA A 54 0.22 -4.51 0.94
N ASN A 55 1.34 -4.34 0.24
CA ASN A 55 2.05 -5.47 -0.35
C ASN A 55 2.91 -6.14 0.72
N ILE A 56 2.53 -7.35 1.14
CA ILE A 56 3.31 -8.19 2.05
C ILE A 56 4.28 -9.03 1.21
N ALA A 57 5.16 -8.34 0.47
CA ALA A 57 6.22 -8.99 -0.28
C ALA A 57 7.52 -8.90 0.55
N PRO A 58 8.14 -10.04 0.93
CA PRO A 58 9.39 -10.08 1.71
C PRO A 58 10.63 -9.69 0.88
N GLU A 59 10.46 -9.50 -0.43
CA GLU A 59 11.50 -9.11 -1.36
C GLU A 59 11.80 -7.59 -1.29
N ARG A 60 13.04 -7.20 -1.59
CA ARG A 60 13.51 -5.81 -1.52
C ARG A 60 12.54 -4.81 -2.15
N THR A 61 12.45 -3.65 -1.50
CA THR A 61 11.65 -2.50 -1.91
C THR A 61 12.21 -1.85 -3.18
N THR A 62 11.88 -2.43 -4.33
CA THR A 62 12.23 -1.87 -5.65
C THR A 62 11.32 -0.69 -5.99
N ARG A 63 11.88 0.36 -6.61
CA ARG A 63 11.16 1.57 -7.05
C ARG A 63 9.83 1.27 -7.75
N GLY A 64 9.81 0.25 -8.63
CA GLY A 64 8.62 -0.16 -9.37
C GLY A 64 7.41 -0.51 -8.48
N LYS A 65 7.63 -1.07 -7.28
CA LYS A 65 6.53 -1.44 -6.36
C LYS A 65 5.78 -0.22 -5.84
N PHE A 66 6.44 0.94 -5.78
CA PHE A 66 5.88 2.17 -5.22
C PHE A 66 5.49 3.20 -6.29
N GLN A 67 5.78 2.94 -7.57
CA GLN A 67 5.34 3.83 -8.67
C GLN A 67 3.81 3.98 -8.70
N HIS A 68 3.08 2.93 -8.30
CA HIS A 68 1.63 2.95 -8.20
C HIS A 68 1.11 4.02 -7.21
N ILE A 69 1.91 4.41 -6.21
CA ILE A 69 1.56 5.46 -5.25
C ILE A 69 1.54 6.81 -5.95
N ILE A 70 2.56 7.08 -6.77
CA ILE A 70 2.66 8.30 -7.56
C ILE A 70 1.51 8.37 -8.57
N GLY A 71 1.17 7.25 -9.21
CA GLY A 71 0.00 7.14 -10.09
C GLY A 71 -1.29 7.52 -9.36
N LYS A 72 -1.56 6.91 -8.20
CA LYS A 72 -2.73 7.25 -7.37
C LYS A 72 -2.79 8.72 -6.98
N MET A 73 -1.65 9.34 -6.64
CA MET A 73 -1.59 10.77 -6.32
C MET A 73 -1.96 11.62 -7.54
N GLN A 74 -1.49 11.25 -8.73
CA GLN A 74 -1.82 11.93 -9.99
C GLN A 74 -3.29 11.75 -10.36
N ASP A 75 -3.86 10.56 -10.21
CA ASP A 75 -5.27 10.28 -10.49
C ASP A 75 -6.21 11.07 -9.58
N LYS A 76 -5.84 11.22 -8.30
CA LYS A 76 -6.58 12.07 -7.36
C LYS A 76 -6.48 13.56 -7.74
N LEU A 77 -5.30 14.01 -8.12
CA LEU A 77 -5.07 15.39 -8.57
C LEU A 77 -5.82 15.72 -9.86
N SER A 78 -5.80 14.84 -10.86
CA SER A 78 -6.55 15.01 -12.10
C SER A 78 -8.06 15.02 -11.81
N GLY A 79 -8.55 14.11 -10.98
CA GLY A 79 -9.94 14.08 -10.54
C GLY A 79 -10.42 15.37 -9.88
N TRP A 80 -9.60 16.00 -9.02
CA TRP A 80 -9.97 17.27 -8.38
C TRP A 80 -9.80 18.50 -9.26
N LYS A 81 -8.95 18.43 -10.30
CA LYS A 81 -8.86 19.50 -11.30
C LYS A 81 -10.19 19.73 -12.02
N HIS A 82 -11.00 18.68 -12.17
CA HIS A 82 -12.33 18.74 -12.77
C HIS A 82 -13.44 19.20 -11.80
N GLN A 83 -13.16 19.34 -10.50
CA GLN A 83 -14.15 19.79 -9.53
C GLN A 83 -14.11 21.32 -9.38
N CYS A 84 -15.29 21.96 -9.41
CA CYS A 84 -15.46 23.39 -9.15
C CYS A 84 -15.29 23.74 -7.66
N LEU A 85 -14.11 23.47 -7.11
CA LEU A 85 -13.76 23.81 -5.72
C LEU A 85 -13.12 25.19 -5.66
N SER A 86 -13.35 25.91 -4.56
CA SER A 86 -12.63 27.16 -4.27
C SER A 86 -11.12 26.90 -4.14
N LEU A 87 -10.32 27.95 -4.33
CA LEU A 87 -8.86 27.87 -4.24
C LEU A 87 -8.38 27.29 -2.90
N ALA A 88 -8.93 27.83 -1.81
CA ALA A 88 -8.67 27.35 -0.46
C ALA A 88 -9.12 25.90 -0.27
N GLY A 89 -10.28 25.53 -0.82
CA GLY A 89 -10.78 24.15 -0.79
C GLY A 89 -9.83 23.17 -1.48
N ARG A 90 -9.33 23.53 -2.67
CA ARG A 90 -8.35 22.70 -3.40
C ARG A 90 -7.04 22.55 -2.65
N LEU A 91 -6.52 23.61 -2.04
CA LEU A 91 -5.27 23.57 -1.28
C LEU A 91 -5.39 22.67 -0.05
N THR A 92 -6.45 22.85 0.74
CA THR A 92 -6.69 22.06 1.95
C THR A 92 -6.89 20.59 1.61
N LEU A 93 -7.70 20.28 0.59
CA LEU A 93 -7.96 18.91 0.13
C LEU A 93 -6.68 18.23 -0.40
N THR A 94 -5.92 18.96 -1.21
CA THR A 94 -4.66 18.45 -1.76
C THR A 94 -3.67 18.14 -0.64
N LYS A 95 -3.54 19.05 0.35
CA LYS A 95 -2.63 18.85 1.49
C LYS A 95 -3.03 17.65 2.35
N SER A 96 -4.30 17.52 2.70
CA SER A 96 -4.77 16.44 3.60
C SER A 96 -4.71 15.06 2.94
N VAL A 97 -5.12 14.96 1.67
CA VAL A 97 -5.21 13.66 0.99
C VAL A 97 -3.86 13.23 0.40
N LEU A 98 -3.08 14.14 -0.19
CA LEU A 98 -1.78 13.75 -0.73
C LEU A 98 -0.74 13.43 0.35
N SER A 99 -0.88 13.96 1.57
CA SER A 99 0.02 13.60 2.68
C SER A 99 -0.34 12.26 3.32
N SER A 100 -1.64 11.90 3.36
CA SER A 100 -2.09 10.65 3.99
C SER A 100 -1.74 9.39 3.18
N ILE A 101 -1.71 9.49 1.85
CA ILE A 101 -1.33 8.38 0.96
C ILE A 101 0.08 7.84 1.27
N PRO A 102 1.17 8.63 1.16
CA PRO A 102 2.52 8.15 1.45
C PRO A 102 2.67 7.77 2.92
N TYR A 103 1.98 8.46 3.84
CA TYR A 103 2.02 8.13 5.27
C TYR A 103 1.56 6.70 5.55
N TYR A 104 0.45 6.27 4.95
CA TYR A 104 -0.03 4.88 5.08
C TYR A 104 1.01 3.86 4.59
N HIS A 105 1.68 4.14 3.47
CA HIS A 105 2.70 3.25 2.92
C HIS A 105 3.99 3.21 3.76
N MET A 106 4.34 4.31 4.43
CA MET A 106 5.52 4.37 5.32
C MET A 106 5.35 3.56 6.60
N GLN A 107 4.11 3.27 7.04
CA GLN A 107 3.86 2.50 8.27
C GLN A 107 4.39 1.05 8.18
N TYR A 108 4.38 0.45 6.99
CA TYR A 108 4.77 -0.95 6.81
C TYR A 108 5.93 -1.15 5.82
N ALA A 109 6.35 -0.12 5.09
CA ALA A 109 7.42 -0.23 4.09
C ALA A 109 8.37 0.96 4.10
N LYS A 110 9.66 0.67 3.97
CA LYS A 110 10.70 1.70 3.80
C LYS A 110 10.72 2.18 2.34
N ILE A 111 10.26 3.41 2.14
CA ILE A 111 10.25 4.07 0.84
C ILE A 111 11.67 4.59 0.51
N PRO A 112 12.21 4.35 -0.70
CA PRO A 112 13.50 4.90 -1.09
C PRO A 112 13.44 6.42 -1.22
N LYS A 113 14.51 7.12 -0.80
CA LYS A 113 14.60 8.60 -0.80
C LYS A 113 14.24 9.23 -2.15
N ASN A 114 14.74 8.64 -3.24
CA ASN A 114 14.45 9.10 -4.62
C ASN A 114 12.94 9.19 -4.92
N LEU A 115 12.14 8.27 -4.37
CA LEU A 115 10.70 8.29 -4.54
C LEU A 115 10.05 9.35 -3.65
N CYS A 116 10.55 9.55 -2.43
CA CYS A 116 10.10 10.65 -1.57
C CYS A 116 10.31 12.01 -2.25
N ASP A 117 11.45 12.21 -2.91
CA ASP A 117 11.73 13.43 -3.66
C ASP A 117 10.79 13.59 -4.86
N GLU A 118 10.48 12.50 -5.57
CA GLU A 118 9.51 12.52 -6.68
C GLU A 118 8.09 12.85 -6.19
N MET A 119 7.66 12.28 -5.07
CA MET A 119 6.38 12.62 -4.42
C MET A 119 6.34 14.09 -3.99
N GLY A 120 7.44 14.61 -3.42
CA GLY A 120 7.57 16.02 -3.03
C GLY A 120 7.48 16.97 -4.23
N LYS A 121 8.13 16.62 -5.35
CA LYS A 121 8.02 17.39 -6.61
C LYS A 121 6.59 17.44 -7.13
N LYS A 122 5.87 16.30 -7.11
CA LYS A 122 4.46 16.24 -7.53
C LYS A 122 3.54 17.04 -6.60
N PHE A 123 3.80 17.01 -5.31
CA PHE A 123 3.09 17.81 -4.31
C PHE A 123 3.29 19.32 -4.55
N ASN A 124 4.53 19.77 -4.74
CA ASN A 124 4.85 21.17 -5.02
C ASN A 124 4.35 21.65 -6.39
N GLY A 125 4.36 20.77 -7.40
CA GLY A 125 3.82 21.10 -8.73
C GLY A 125 2.31 21.36 -8.71
N ALA A 126 1.56 20.58 -7.92
CA ALA A 126 0.13 20.83 -7.70
C ALA A 126 -0.09 22.18 -7.00
N PHE A 127 0.79 22.56 -6.08
CA PHE A 127 0.74 23.86 -5.41
C PHE A 127 1.02 25.03 -6.39
N CYS A 128 2.06 24.92 -7.22
CA CYS A 128 2.43 25.97 -8.20
C CYS A 128 1.37 26.17 -9.29
N GLY A 129 0.75 25.11 -9.80
CA GLY A 129 -0.34 25.23 -10.80
C GLY A 129 -1.58 25.96 -10.26
N VAL A 130 -1.82 25.85 -8.95
CA VAL A 130 -2.90 26.54 -8.24
C VAL A 130 -2.56 28.02 -7.98
N THR A 131 -1.28 28.39 -7.91
CA THR A 131 -0.84 29.80 -7.79
C THR A 131 -0.69 30.51 -9.14
N LEU A 132 -0.29 29.80 -10.21
CA LEU A 132 -0.11 30.37 -11.55
C LEU A 132 -1.42 30.76 -12.25
N SER A 133 -2.55 30.21 -11.84
CA SER A 133 -3.88 30.58 -12.36
C SER A 133 -4.29 32.03 -11.98
N ARG A 134 -3.48 32.73 -11.16
CA ARG A 134 -3.65 34.14 -10.82
C ARG A 134 -2.73 35.10 -11.58
N PHE A 135 -1.64 34.63 -12.20
CA PHE A 135 -0.72 35.52 -12.93
C PHE A 135 -1.01 35.65 -14.43
N GLY A 136 -1.85 34.80 -15.00
CA GLY A 136 -2.24 34.87 -16.43
C GLY A 136 -3.56 35.58 -16.73
N ASN A 137 -4.21 36.23 -15.76
CA ASN A 137 -5.50 36.94 -15.95
C ASN A 137 -5.47 38.37 -15.38
N LEU A 138 -4.30 39.03 -15.42
CA LEU A 138 -4.12 40.43 -15.04
C LEU A 138 -3.17 41.20 -15.99
N THR A 139 -3.11 40.80 -17.26
CA THR A 139 -2.54 41.61 -18.35
C THR A 139 -3.52 41.65 -19.49
#